data_AF-A0A1F7T230-F1
#
_entry.id   AF-A0A1F7T230-F1
#
_cell.length_a   1.000
_cell.length_b   1.000
_cell.length_c   1.000
_cell.angle_alpha   90.00
_cell.angle_beta   90.00
_cell.angle_gamma   90.00
#
_symmetry.space_group_name_H-M   'P 1'
#
loop_
_entity.id
_entity.type
_entity.pdbx_description
1 polymer ?
#
loop_
_entity_poly.entity_id
_entity_poly.type
_entity_poly.pdbx_seq_one_letter_code
_entity_poly.pdbx_strand_id
1 'polypeptide(L)'
;MLELIAFALIMGFIVILFVRRTSSNIALEADAERTRDDREIQILRRMPARSFEHMLHELLENMGMRIVETRWVNEEEIDILAHNPAPVIGGDYIVHGILVPEGDFVTSIRVIGLSDTVRAERALKGILITTGYFTEEVQKYAEGAPMELINVSRLREILKEHGILWPAA
;
A
#
# COMPACT_ATOMS: atom_id res chain seq x y z
N MET A 1 11.27 -43.96 -11.31
CA MET A 1 10.82 -43.40 -10.01
C MET A 1 11.60 -42.14 -9.65
N LEU A 2 12.94 -42.15 -9.69
CA LEU A 2 13.77 -40.97 -9.42
C LEU A 2 13.50 -39.78 -10.36
N GLU A 3 13.32 -40.02 -11.67
CA GLU A 3 13.08 -38.95 -12.64
C GLU A 3 11.73 -38.24 -12.47
N LEU A 4 10.70 -38.97 -12.03
CA LEU A 4 9.38 -38.39 -11.72
C LEU A 4 9.45 -37.45 -10.51
N ILE A 5 10.25 -37.81 -9.51
CA ILE A 5 10.46 -36.98 -8.31
C ILE A 5 11.25 -35.72 -8.68
N ALA A 6 12.29 -35.86 -9.52
CA ALA A 6 13.07 -34.73 -9.99
C ALA A 6 12.22 -33.72 -10.79
N PHE A 7 11.35 -34.20 -11.67
CA PHE A 7 10.45 -33.34 -12.44
C PHE A 7 9.44 -32.59 -11.56
N ALA A 8 8.87 -33.27 -10.57
CA ALA A 8 7.93 -32.64 -9.62
C ALA A 8 8.58 -31.52 -8.79
N LEU A 9 9.84 -31.72 -8.36
CA LEU A 9 10.58 -30.70 -7.60
C LEU A 9 10.92 -29.47 -8.45
N ILE A 10 11.33 -29.68 -9.71
CA ILE A 10 11.64 -28.59 -10.63
C ILE A 10 10.37 -27.78 -10.94
N MET A 11 9.26 -28.46 -11.22
CA MET A 11 7.99 -27.80 -11.50
C MET A 11 7.48 -27.01 -10.29
N GLY A 12 7.59 -27.56 -9.08
CA GLY A 12 7.29 -26.84 -7.84
C GLY A 12 8.16 -25.60 -7.65
N PHE A 13 9.47 -25.69 -7.92
CA PHE A 13 10.38 -24.54 -7.86
C PHE A 13 10.03 -23.48 -8.90
N ILE A 14 9.66 -23.88 -10.13
CA ILE A 14 9.22 -22.97 -11.19
C ILE A 14 7.92 -22.24 -10.78
N VAL A 15 6.96 -22.95 -10.18
CA VAL A 15 5.71 -22.33 -9.70
C VAL A 15 5.98 -21.34 -8.56
N ILE A 16 6.86 -21.67 -7.61
CA ILE A 16 7.25 -20.76 -6.53
C ILE A 16 7.97 -19.52 -7.09
N LEU A 17 8.86 -19.69 -8.07
CA LEU A 17 9.52 -18.58 -8.76
C LEU A 17 8.51 -17.70 -9.52
N PHE A 18 7.50 -18.32 -10.14
CA PHE A 18 6.48 -17.59 -10.89
C PHE A 18 5.54 -16.81 -9.97
N VAL A 19 5.13 -17.38 -8.82
CA VAL A 19 4.30 -16.69 -7.81
C VAL A 19 5.04 -15.52 -7.18
N ARG A 20 6.35 -15.64 -6.91
CA ARG A 20 7.18 -14.49 -6.45
C ARG A 20 7.20 -13.36 -7.46
N ARG A 21 7.15 -13.66 -8.77
CA ARG A 21 7.20 -12.65 -9.83
C ARG A 21 5.91 -11.83 -9.92
N THR A 22 4.77 -12.39 -9.53
CA THR A 22 3.46 -11.72 -9.64
C THR A 22 3.17 -10.74 -8.48
N SER A 23 3.98 -10.73 -7.43
CA SER A 23 3.71 -9.87 -6.25
C SER A 23 4.53 -8.57 -6.20
N SER A 24 5.27 -8.20 -7.26
CA SER A 24 5.99 -6.93 -7.32
C SER A 24 5.37 -5.99 -8.36
N ASN A 25 4.23 -5.38 -8.03
CA ASN A 25 3.66 -4.26 -8.79
C ASN A 25 4.32 -2.91 -8.46
N ILE A 26 5.50 -2.90 -7.82
CA ILE A 26 5.95 -1.75 -7.01
C ILE A 26 6.92 -0.79 -7.75
N ALA A 27 7.46 -1.13 -8.93
CA ALA A 27 8.57 -0.36 -9.50
C ALA A 27 8.57 -0.08 -11.02
N LEU A 28 7.53 -0.45 -11.76
CA LEU A 28 7.56 -0.39 -13.23
C LEU A 28 6.23 0.22 -13.69
N GLU A 29 6.14 1.34 -14.42
CA GLU A 29 7.03 1.90 -15.42
C GLU A 29 6.76 3.41 -15.53
N ALA A 30 7.82 4.19 -15.80
CA ALA A 30 7.77 5.52 -16.39
C ALA A 30 7.11 6.65 -15.54
N ASP A 31 7.71 7.83 -15.42
CA ASP A 31 7.56 8.79 -16.51
C ASP A 31 6.19 8.70 -17.19
N ALA A 32 5.10 8.96 -16.47
CA ALA A 32 3.82 9.25 -17.11
C ALA A 32 3.21 10.51 -16.48
N GLU A 33 3.93 11.60 -16.74
CA GLU A 33 3.57 13.00 -16.50
C GLU A 33 3.79 13.53 -15.07
N ARG A 34 4.95 14.18 -14.87
CA ARG A 34 5.12 15.39 -14.03
C ARG A 34 4.17 16.55 -14.45
N THR A 35 2.98 16.25 -14.97
CA THR A 35 2.09 17.20 -15.66
C THR A 35 0.64 16.72 -15.53
N ARG A 36 -0.28 17.66 -15.21
CA ARG A 36 -1.74 17.50 -15.00
C ARG A 36 -2.13 16.80 -13.69
N ASP A 37 -2.04 17.39 -12.51
CA ASP A 37 -2.49 18.73 -12.16
C ASP A 37 -1.95 19.01 -10.74
N ASP A 38 -0.93 19.88 -10.63
CA ASP A 38 -0.35 20.28 -9.34
C ASP A 38 -1.43 20.82 -8.39
N ARG A 39 -2.57 21.31 -8.91
CA ARG A 39 -3.68 21.81 -8.10
C ARG A 39 -4.37 20.71 -7.33
N GLU A 40 -4.73 19.59 -7.94
CA GLU A 40 -5.43 18.51 -7.22
C GLU A 40 -4.57 17.94 -6.08
N ILE A 41 -3.26 17.79 -6.31
CA ILE A 41 -2.30 17.39 -5.26
C ILE A 41 -2.21 18.49 -4.19
N GLN A 42 -2.16 19.77 -4.57
CA GLN A 42 -2.20 20.88 -3.61
C GLN A 42 -3.50 20.91 -2.78
N ILE A 43 -4.64 20.52 -3.33
CA ILE A 43 -5.89 20.45 -2.58
C ILE A 43 -5.85 19.30 -1.58
N LEU A 44 -5.29 18.13 -1.95
CA LEU A 44 -5.07 17.04 -0.99
C LEU A 44 -4.20 17.46 0.20
N ARG A 45 -3.19 18.32 -0.04
CA ARG A 45 -2.32 18.83 1.04
C ARG A 45 -3.06 19.75 2.02
N ARG A 46 -4.16 20.38 1.57
CA ARG A 46 -5.02 21.21 2.42
C ARG A 46 -6.20 20.43 2.98
N MET A 47 -6.27 19.13 2.68
CA MET A 47 -7.34 18.28 3.18
C MET A 47 -7.24 18.21 4.70
N PRO A 48 -8.37 18.37 5.42
CA PRO A 48 -8.40 18.09 6.85
C PRO A 48 -8.02 16.64 7.12
N ALA A 49 -7.21 16.41 8.15
CA ALA A 49 -6.81 15.07 8.62
C ALA A 49 -8.01 14.10 8.71
N ARG A 50 -9.13 14.57 9.25
CA ARG A 50 -10.37 13.78 9.37
C ARG A 50 -10.95 13.31 8.03
N SER A 51 -10.87 14.13 6.98
CA SER A 51 -11.35 13.74 5.65
C SER A 51 -10.45 12.68 5.04
N PHE A 52 -9.14 12.73 5.30
CA PHE A 52 -8.19 11.70 4.88
C PHE A 52 -8.48 10.38 5.58
N GLU A 53 -8.68 10.40 6.90
CA GLU A 53 -9.10 9.22 7.68
C GLU A 53 -10.41 8.62 7.13
N HIS A 54 -11.42 9.46 6.89
CA HIS A 54 -12.71 8.98 6.38
C HIS A 54 -12.59 8.34 4.99
N MET A 55 -11.81 8.93 4.09
CA MET A 55 -11.52 8.36 2.77
C MET A 55 -10.81 7.00 2.88
N LEU A 56 -9.84 6.86 3.80
CA LEU A 56 -9.16 5.58 4.03
C LEU A 56 -10.11 4.53 4.60
N HIS A 57 -10.97 4.88 5.55
CA HIS A 57 -12.00 3.98 6.09
C HIS A 57 -12.95 3.52 5.00
N GLU A 58 -13.52 4.46 4.24
CA GLU A 58 -14.46 4.15 3.14
C GLU A 58 -13.80 3.24 2.10
N LEU A 59 -12.55 3.50 1.73
CA LEU A 59 -11.80 2.65 0.81
C LEU A 59 -11.65 1.22 1.35
N LEU A 60 -11.18 1.07 2.59
CA LEU A 60 -10.96 -0.24 3.18
C LEU A 60 -12.26 -1.02 3.36
N GLU A 61 -13.33 -0.36 3.80
CA GLU A 61 -14.66 -0.97 3.96
C GLU A 61 -15.25 -1.38 2.60
N ASN A 62 -15.11 -0.56 1.56
CA ASN A 62 -15.52 -0.92 0.19
C ASN A 62 -14.73 -2.11 -0.37
N MET A 63 -13.51 -2.34 0.11
CA MET A 63 -12.72 -3.53 -0.19
C MET A 63 -13.10 -4.75 0.68
N GLY A 64 -14.13 -4.63 1.53
CA GLY A 64 -14.63 -5.70 2.40
C GLY A 64 -13.83 -5.90 3.69
N MET A 65 -12.96 -4.95 4.03
CA MET A 65 -12.18 -4.97 5.26
C MET A 65 -13.01 -4.47 6.44
N ARG A 66 -12.70 -4.93 7.65
CA ARG A 66 -13.24 -4.38 8.91
C ARG A 66 -12.18 -3.57 9.62
N ILE A 67 -12.46 -2.32 9.92
CA ILE A 67 -11.57 -1.49 10.74
C ILE A 67 -11.61 -2.00 12.20
N VAL A 68 -10.45 -2.31 12.75
CA VAL A 68 -10.29 -2.79 14.13
C VAL A 68 -9.85 -1.65 15.05
N GLU A 69 -8.82 -0.92 14.63
CA GLU A 69 -8.26 0.21 15.37
C GLU A 69 -7.78 1.28 14.39
N THR A 70 -7.86 2.54 14.81
CA THR A 70 -7.31 3.68 14.07
C THR A 70 -6.62 4.60 15.07
N ARG A 71 -5.39 5.02 14.75
CA ARG A 71 -4.57 5.85 15.60
C ARG A 71 -3.79 6.85 14.76
N TRP A 72 -3.93 8.13 15.07
CA TRP A 72 -3.02 9.15 14.55
C TRP A 72 -1.65 9.04 15.24
N VAL A 73 -0.60 8.93 14.43
CA VAL A 73 0.80 8.95 14.87
C VAL A 73 1.23 10.39 15.17
N ASN A 74 0.83 11.31 14.28
CA ASN A 74 1.00 12.76 14.42
C ASN A 74 -0.12 13.47 13.63
N GLU A 75 0.05 14.73 13.23
CA GLU A 75 -0.99 15.47 12.48
C GLU A 75 -1.13 15.04 11.01
N GLU A 76 -0.13 14.32 10.48
CA GLU A 76 0.01 13.98 9.06
C GLU A 76 0.02 12.45 8.81
N GLU A 77 0.34 11.66 9.84
CA GLU A 77 0.48 10.20 9.75
C GLU A 77 -0.57 9.48 10.59
N ILE A 78 -1.21 8.47 10.00
CA ILE A 78 -2.27 7.66 10.62
C ILE A 78 -1.98 6.17 10.42
N ASP A 79 -2.18 5.38 11.48
CA ASP A 79 -2.14 3.93 11.46
C ASP A 79 -3.54 3.36 11.60
N ILE A 80 -3.86 2.35 10.78
CA ILE A 80 -5.13 1.64 10.81
C ILE A 80 -4.85 0.14 10.82
N LEU A 81 -5.37 -0.55 11.83
CA LEU A 81 -5.46 -2.01 11.84
C LEU A 81 -6.78 -2.41 11.19
N ALA A 82 -6.69 -3.15 10.09
CA ALA A 82 -7.85 -3.64 9.35
C ALA A 82 -7.82 -5.16 9.23
N HIS A 83 -8.98 -5.80 9.33
CA HIS A 83 -9.11 -7.25 9.28
C HIS A 83 -9.95 -7.68 8.08
N ASN A 84 -9.40 -8.52 7.21
CA ASN A 84 -10.15 -9.18 6.14
C ASN A 84 -10.88 -10.40 6.73
N PRO A 85 -12.24 -10.42 6.77
CA PRO A 85 -12.99 -11.52 7.35
C PRO A 85 -13.13 -12.75 6.42
N ALA A 86 -12.56 -12.72 5.21
CA ALA A 86 -12.67 -13.80 4.25
C ALA A 86 -12.18 -15.14 4.84
N PRO A 87 -12.96 -16.22 4.75
CA PRO A 87 -12.50 -17.53 5.22
C PRO A 87 -11.22 -17.96 4.50
N VAL A 88 -10.31 -18.62 5.21
CA VAL A 88 -9.06 -19.23 4.68
C VAL A 88 -7.98 -18.21 4.25
N ILE A 89 -8.35 -17.11 3.61
CA ILE A 89 -7.39 -16.09 3.10
C ILE A 89 -7.40 -14.77 3.89
N GLY A 90 -8.32 -14.62 4.83
CA GLY A 90 -8.46 -13.45 5.68
C GLY A 90 -7.42 -13.39 6.79
N GLY A 91 -7.31 -12.21 7.39
CA GLY A 91 -6.34 -11.89 8.43
C GLY A 91 -6.09 -10.38 8.52
N ASP A 92 -5.09 -10.02 9.31
CA ASP A 92 -4.86 -8.63 9.68
C ASP A 92 -3.95 -7.91 8.70
N TYR A 93 -4.25 -6.64 8.47
CA TYR A 93 -3.53 -5.72 7.59
C TYR A 93 -3.21 -4.47 8.41
N ILE A 94 -2.01 -3.96 8.24
CA ILE A 94 -1.59 -2.71 8.87
C ILE A 94 -1.46 -1.66 7.78
N VAL A 95 -2.29 -0.64 7.84
CA VAL A 95 -2.30 0.45 6.88
C VAL A 95 -1.67 1.68 7.53
N HIS A 96 -0.64 2.22 6.89
CA HIS A 96 0.00 3.47 7.29
C HIS A 96 -0.29 4.53 6.23
N GLY A 97 -1.07 5.54 6.62
CA GLY A 97 -1.41 6.69 5.79
C GLY A 97 -0.48 7.87 6.07
N ILE A 98 0.04 8.51 5.03
CA ILE A 98 0.91 9.70 5.14
C ILE A 98 0.37 10.84 4.28
N LEU A 99 -0.02 11.93 4.92
CA LEU A 99 -0.24 13.24 4.30
C LEU A 99 1.12 13.89 4.05
N VAL A 100 1.55 13.99 2.80
CA VAL A 100 2.89 14.53 2.47
C VAL A 100 2.83 16.04 2.19
N PRO A 101 3.64 16.85 2.90
CA PRO A 101 3.79 18.28 2.64
C PRO A 101 4.33 18.60 1.24
N GLU A 102 4.27 19.87 0.84
CA GLU A 102 4.76 20.31 -0.46
C GLU A 102 6.27 20.14 -0.63
N GLY A 103 6.66 19.50 -1.74
CA GLY A 103 8.06 19.31 -2.10
C GLY A 103 8.75 18.17 -1.34
N ASP A 104 8.03 17.46 -0.49
CA ASP A 104 8.55 16.32 0.26
C ASP A 104 8.15 14.97 -0.37
N PHE A 105 8.88 13.92 -0.01
CA PHE A 105 8.71 12.57 -0.53
C PHE A 105 8.76 11.56 0.61
N VAL A 106 8.00 10.47 0.47
CA VAL A 106 8.07 9.36 1.43
C VAL A 106 9.35 8.57 1.18
N THR A 107 10.21 8.52 2.20
CA THR A 107 11.51 7.85 2.14
C THR A 107 11.44 6.37 2.47
N SER A 108 12.50 5.63 2.16
CA SER A 108 12.63 4.20 2.49
C SER A 108 12.50 3.91 4.00
N ILE A 109 12.83 4.88 4.86
CA ILE A 109 12.75 4.71 6.32
C ILE A 109 11.32 4.41 6.76
N ARG A 110 10.31 5.07 6.16
CA ARG A 110 8.89 4.83 6.50
C ARG A 110 8.40 3.47 6.03
N VAL A 111 8.84 3.05 4.84
CA VAL A 111 8.55 1.74 4.29
C VAL A 111 9.15 0.63 5.18
N ILE A 112 10.41 0.79 5.59
CA ILE A 112 11.11 -0.13 6.50
C ILE A 112 10.40 -0.21 7.85
N GLY A 113 10.06 0.95 8.43
CA GLY A 113 9.37 1.01 9.72
C GLY A 113 8.04 0.26 9.71
N LEU A 114 7.20 0.47 8.69
CA LEU A 114 5.95 -0.28 8.55
C LEU A 114 6.20 -1.78 8.32
N SER A 115 7.18 -2.14 7.48
CA SER A 115 7.55 -3.54 7.23
C SER A 115 7.97 -4.27 8.52
N ASP A 116 8.74 -3.62 9.40
CA ASP A 116 9.12 -4.17 10.70
C ASP A 116 7.90 -4.36 11.61
N THR A 117 6.97 -3.39 11.65
CA THR A 117 5.70 -3.51 12.39
C THR A 117 4.86 -4.68 11.87
N VAL A 118 4.70 -4.83 10.56
CA VAL A 118 3.95 -5.95 9.96
C VAL A 118 4.53 -7.29 10.37
N ARG A 119 5.87 -7.41 10.41
CA ARG A 119 6.53 -8.64 10.89
C ARG A 119 6.31 -8.88 12.38
N ALA A 120 6.39 -7.83 13.19
CA ALA A 120 6.22 -7.92 14.64
C ALA A 120 4.79 -8.38 15.01
N GLU A 121 3.79 -7.76 14.38
CA GLU A 121 2.37 -8.03 14.61
C GLU A 121 1.85 -9.25 13.84
N ARG A 122 2.68 -9.86 12.98
CA ARG A 122 2.33 -11.00 12.11
C ARG A 122 1.12 -10.72 11.21
N ALA A 123 0.96 -9.48 10.80
CA ALA A 123 -0.05 -9.10 9.82
C ALA A 123 0.26 -9.74 8.46
N LEU A 124 -0.79 -10.04 7.68
CA LEU A 124 -0.68 -10.64 6.36
C LEU A 124 0.04 -9.72 5.37
N LYS A 125 -0.21 -8.41 5.47
CA LYS A 125 0.35 -7.40 4.56
C LYS A 125 0.32 -6.02 5.21
N GLY A 126 1.37 -5.24 4.99
CA GLY A 126 1.37 -3.80 5.23
C GLY A 126 0.94 -3.02 3.99
N ILE A 127 0.20 -1.94 4.16
CA ILE A 127 -0.20 -1.05 3.07
C ILE A 127 0.24 0.37 3.43
N LEU A 128 1.16 0.97 2.67
CA LEU A 128 1.53 2.36 2.85
C LEU A 128 0.81 3.20 1.80
N ILE A 129 -0.07 4.09 2.25
CA ILE A 129 -0.84 5.00 1.39
C ILE A 129 -0.34 6.42 1.60
N THR A 130 -0.06 7.16 0.53
CA THR A 130 0.35 8.55 0.64
C THR A 130 -0.32 9.46 -0.39
N THR A 131 -0.56 10.71 0.01
CA THR A 131 -0.97 11.80 -0.90
C THR A 131 0.20 12.40 -1.69
N GLY A 132 1.43 11.91 -1.47
CA GLY A 132 2.63 12.29 -2.20
C GLY A 132 3.19 11.15 -3.06
N TYR A 133 4.50 11.22 -3.28
CA TYR A 133 5.28 10.23 -4.02
C TYR A 133 6.38 9.64 -3.15
N PHE A 134 6.83 8.44 -3.51
CA PHE A 134 7.97 7.78 -2.88
C PHE A 134 9.28 8.27 -3.52
N THR A 135 10.36 8.27 -2.74
CA THR A 135 11.71 8.48 -3.28
C THR A 135 12.15 7.31 -4.16
N GLU A 136 13.08 7.53 -5.10
CA GLU A 136 13.57 6.48 -5.99
C GLU A 136 14.23 5.30 -5.24
N GLU A 137 14.80 5.55 -4.05
CA GLU A 137 15.38 4.51 -3.20
C GLU A 137 14.35 3.48 -2.71
N VAL A 138 13.07 3.85 -2.61
CA VAL A 138 12.00 2.94 -2.21
C VAL A 138 11.84 1.82 -3.24
N GLN A 139 12.07 2.09 -4.52
CA GLN A 139 12.01 1.06 -5.57
C GLN A 139 13.08 -0.02 -5.40
N LYS A 140 14.17 0.29 -4.67
CA LYS A 140 15.25 -0.67 -4.37
C LYS A 140 14.95 -1.52 -3.14
N TYR A 141 13.90 -1.19 -2.39
CA TYR A 141 13.46 -1.96 -1.25
C TYR A 141 12.78 -3.25 -1.71
N ALA A 142 13.52 -4.37 -1.66
CA ALA A 142 13.07 -5.68 -2.12
C ALA A 142 12.91 -6.72 -0.99
N GLU A 143 13.25 -6.36 0.25
CA GLU A 143 13.36 -7.29 1.38
C GLU A 143 12.45 -6.84 2.52
N GLY A 144 11.63 -7.75 3.08
CA GLY A 144 10.79 -7.41 4.23
C GLY A 144 9.52 -8.25 4.33
N ALA A 145 8.56 -7.75 5.12
CA ALA A 145 7.20 -8.26 5.11
C ALA A 145 6.51 -8.05 3.75
N PRO A 146 5.39 -8.73 3.48
CA PRO A 146 4.53 -8.40 2.35
C PRO A 146 4.03 -6.97 2.48
N MET A 147 4.30 -6.14 1.46
CA MET A 147 3.99 -4.71 1.47
C MET A 147 3.28 -4.31 0.17
N GLU A 148 2.38 -3.33 0.26
CA GLU A 148 1.79 -2.61 -0.86
C GLU A 148 2.08 -1.12 -0.69
N LEU A 149 2.57 -0.45 -1.73
CA LEU A 149 2.91 0.96 -1.69
C LEU A 149 2.03 1.72 -2.68
N ILE A 150 1.21 2.64 -2.16
CA ILE A 150 0.20 3.37 -2.91
C ILE A 150 0.52 4.86 -2.84
N ASN A 151 1.00 5.41 -3.94
CA ASN A 151 1.21 6.86 -4.11
C ASN A 151 -0.08 7.56 -4.54
N VAL A 152 -0.04 8.89 -4.65
CA VAL A 152 -1.21 9.70 -5.02
C VAL A 152 -1.85 9.32 -6.35
N SER A 153 -1.04 8.99 -7.37
CA SER A 153 -1.56 8.61 -8.69
C SER A 153 -2.33 7.30 -8.60
N ARG A 154 -1.75 6.29 -7.94
CA ARG A 154 -2.40 4.98 -7.76
C ARG A 154 -3.60 5.07 -6.82
N LEU A 155 -3.53 5.90 -5.78
CA LEU A 155 -4.65 6.16 -4.87
C LEU A 155 -5.85 6.71 -5.65
N ARG A 156 -5.63 7.68 -6.54
CA ARG A 156 -6.70 8.24 -7.40
C ARG A 156 -7.37 7.17 -8.25
N GLU A 157 -6.58 6.31 -8.88
CA GLU A 157 -7.10 5.20 -9.68
C GLU A 157 -7.99 4.27 -8.85
N ILE A 158 -7.48 3.84 -7.68
CA ILE A 158 -8.20 2.92 -6.78
C ILE A 158 -9.52 3.56 -6.28
N LEU A 159 -9.49 4.83 -5.88
CA LEU A 159 -10.71 5.53 -5.43
C LEU A 159 -11.75 5.61 -6.54
N LYS A 160 -11.31 5.94 -7.77
CA LYS A 160 -12.18 5.97 -8.95
C LYS A 160 -12.79 4.60 -9.26
N GLU A 161 -11.99 3.54 -9.16
CA GLU A 161 -12.45 2.14 -9.34
C GLU A 161 -13.55 1.76 -8.33
N HIS A 162 -13.50 2.30 -7.11
CA HIS A 162 -14.48 2.05 -6.06
C HIS A 162 -15.59 3.12 -5.99
N GLY A 163 -15.65 4.05 -6.93
CA GLY A 163 -16.65 5.12 -6.96
C GLY A 163 -16.56 6.13 -5.81
N ILE A 164 -15.42 6.17 -5.11
CA ILE A 164 -15.17 7.09 -4.00
C ILE A 164 -14.78 8.44 -4.59
N LEU A 165 -15.45 9.49 -4.14
CA LEU A 165 -15.15 10.85 -4.60
C LEU A 165 -13.76 11.26 -4.13
N TRP A 166 -13.03 11.91 -5.03
CA TRP A 166 -11.78 12.54 -4.66
C TRP A 166 -12.07 13.62 -3.61
N PRO A 167 -11.44 13.62 -2.42
CA PRO A 167 -11.84 14.51 -1.31
C PRO A 167 -11.57 16.01 -1.56
N ALA A 168 -11.06 16.32 -2.75
CA ALA A 168 -10.61 17.62 -3.22
C ALA A 168 -11.43 18.13 -4.42
N ALA A 169 -12.49 17.43 -4.83
CA ALA A 169 -13.38 17.78 -5.94
C ALA A 169 -14.68 18.46 -5.47
#